data_AF-A0A1W9SS48-F1
#
_entry.id   AF-A0A1W9SS48-F1
#
_cell.length_a   1.000
_cell.length_b   1.000
_cell.length_c   1.000
_cell.angle_alpha   90.00
_cell.angle_beta   90.00
_cell.angle_gamma   90.00
#
_symmetry.space_group_name_H-M   'P 1'
#
loop_
_entity.id
_entity.type
_entity.pdbx_description
1 polymer ?
#
loop_
_entity_poly.entity_id
_entity_poly.type
_entity_poly.pdbx_seq_one_letter_code
_entity_poly.pdbx_strand_id
1 'polypeptide(L)'
;MKFAAEFLFYFVIIVVIYLLIRNILGIGRKTVSVKKINILFKKIDKKYELFLKKQVHNIFLTKENHKIEIEKLADLCMTVIKPQIDGIYALVRLKGKPDGGINFSSKYFEGVIAITEALLIRDSKVYKLTEKDKKDFYNAFKINMISDITERIYINEEEID
;
A
#
# COMPACT_ATOMS: atom_id res chain seq x y z
N MET A 1 6.35 -55.38 27.59
CA MET A 1 7.06 -54.09 27.81
C MET A 1 7.81 -53.58 26.58
N LYS A 2 8.53 -54.41 25.80
CA LYS A 2 9.27 -53.96 24.60
C LYS A 2 8.41 -53.28 23.53
N PHE A 3 7.26 -53.89 23.17
CA PHE A 3 6.31 -53.31 22.19
C PHE A 3 5.80 -51.91 22.56
N ALA A 4 5.57 -51.64 23.85
CA ALA A 4 5.11 -50.33 24.29
C ALA A 4 6.21 -49.27 24.15
N ALA A 5 7.47 -49.63 24.41
CA ALA A 5 8.62 -48.74 24.25
C ALA A 5 8.90 -48.44 22.76
N GLU A 6 8.80 -49.45 21.89
CA GLU A 6 8.94 -49.29 20.44
C GLU A 6 7.83 -48.40 19.88
N PHE A 7 6.58 -48.62 20.28
CA PHE A 7 5.46 -47.76 19.88
C PHE A 7 5.66 -46.30 20.30
N LEU A 8 6.12 -46.08 21.54
CA LEU A 8 6.38 -44.74 22.07
C LEU A 8 7.54 -44.05 21.34
N PHE A 9 8.56 -44.82 20.94
CA PHE A 9 9.68 -44.34 20.13
C PHE A 9 9.21 -43.89 18.72
N TYR A 10 8.41 -44.70 18.03
CA TYR A 10 7.85 -44.31 16.73
C TYR A 10 6.91 -43.10 16.84
N PHE A 11 6.12 -43.02 17.92
CA PHE A 11 5.25 -41.87 18.16
C PHE A 11 6.04 -40.57 18.33
N VAL A 12 7.13 -40.59 19.10
CA VAL A 12 8.02 -39.43 19.26
C VAL A 12 8.62 -39.00 17.92
N ILE A 13 9.08 -39.96 17.10
CA ILE A 13 9.60 -39.67 15.76
C ILE A 13 8.55 -38.98 14.89
N ILE A 14 7.31 -39.48 14.87
CA ILE A 14 6.22 -38.88 14.09
C ILE A 14 5.92 -37.44 14.56
N VAL A 15 5.89 -37.20 15.87
CA VAL A 15 5.68 -35.85 16.44
C VAL A 15 6.83 -34.91 16.05
N VAL A 16 8.07 -35.36 16.12
CA VAL A 16 9.24 -34.55 15.74
C VAL A 16 9.22 -34.23 14.25
N ILE A 17 8.93 -35.21 13.39
CA ILE A 17 8.80 -35.01 11.94
C ILE A 17 7.66 -34.03 11.64
N TYR A 18 6.51 -34.18 12.29
CA TYR A 18 5.39 -33.25 12.13
C TYR A 18 5.76 -31.81 12.53
N LEU A 19 6.48 -31.64 13.66
CA LEU A 19 6.94 -30.32 14.11
C LEU A 19 7.96 -29.71 13.14
N LEU A 20 8.89 -30.50 12.58
CA LEU A 20 9.85 -30.06 11.58
C LEU A 20 9.14 -29.60 10.29
N ILE A 21 8.23 -30.42 9.76
CA ILE A 21 7.44 -30.08 8.57
C ILE A 21 6.62 -28.80 8.81
N ARG A 22 5.95 -28.69 9.97
CA ARG A 22 5.17 -27.50 10.32
C ARG A 22 6.04 -26.24 10.38
N ASN A 23 7.27 -26.34 10.88
CA ASN A 23 8.19 -25.22 11.00
C ASN A 23 8.80 -24.82 9.64
N ILE A 24 9.10 -25.80 8.78
CA ILE A 24 9.56 -25.58 7.40
C ILE A 24 8.47 -24.93 6.55
N LEU A 25 7.25 -25.47 6.59
CA LEU A 25 6.10 -24.95 5.85
C LEU A 25 5.57 -23.61 6.42
N GLY A 26 6.05 -23.18 7.58
CA GLY A 26 5.66 -21.90 8.18
C GLY A 26 4.17 -21.82 8.57
N ILE A 27 3.50 -22.96 8.75
CA ILE A 27 2.08 -23.05 9.11
C ILE A 27 1.86 -22.38 10.47
N GLY A 28 1.21 -21.21 10.46
CA GLY A 28 0.93 -20.39 11.65
C GLY A 28 1.71 -19.05 11.72
N ARG A 29 2.55 -18.72 10.74
CA ARG A 29 3.18 -17.39 10.67
C ARG A 29 2.16 -16.33 10.25
N LYS A 30 2.12 -15.19 10.95
CA LYS A 30 1.35 -14.01 10.52
C LYS A 30 1.99 -13.44 9.25
N THR A 31 1.25 -13.42 8.15
CA THR A 31 1.70 -12.83 6.88
C THR A 31 0.94 -11.54 6.60
N VAL A 32 1.63 -10.59 5.97
CA VAL A 32 0.99 -9.40 5.39
C VAL A 32 0.61 -9.74 3.96
N SER A 33 -0.67 -9.58 3.63
CA SER A 33 -1.16 -9.92 2.30
C SER A 33 -0.90 -8.81 1.30
N VAL A 34 0.16 -8.96 0.51
CA VAL A 34 0.58 -8.03 -0.55
C VAL A 34 -0.46 -7.97 -1.65
N LYS A 35 -1.15 -9.08 -1.93
CA LYS A 35 -2.31 -9.10 -2.84
C LYS A 35 -3.38 -8.06 -2.45
N LYS A 36 -3.64 -7.87 -1.15
CA LYS A 36 -4.58 -6.84 -0.68
C LYS A 36 -4.04 -5.43 -0.90
N ILE A 37 -2.75 -5.22 -0.68
CA ILE A 37 -2.07 -3.95 -0.94
C ILE A 37 -2.20 -3.57 -2.43
N ASN A 38 -1.96 -4.52 -3.34
CA ASN A 38 -2.08 -4.30 -4.79
C ASN A 38 -3.52 -3.94 -5.19
N ILE A 39 -4.52 -4.60 -4.60
CA ILE A 39 -5.94 -4.28 -4.82
C ILE A 39 -6.26 -2.85 -4.32
N LEU A 40 -5.70 -2.44 -3.20
CA LEU A 40 -5.91 -1.09 -2.65
C LEU A 40 -5.26 -0.03 -3.54
N PHE A 41 -4.03 -0.24 -4.02
CA PHE A 41 -3.40 0.67 -4.99
C PHE A 41 -4.20 0.77 -6.29
N LYS A 42 -4.65 -0.35 -6.85
CA LYS A 42 -5.53 -0.34 -8.03
C LYS A 42 -6.81 0.47 -7.81
N LYS A 43 -7.39 0.41 -6.60
CA LYS A 43 -8.57 1.21 -6.24
C LYS A 43 -8.23 2.69 -6.09
N ILE A 44 -7.04 3.02 -5.56
CA ILE A 44 -6.55 4.40 -5.46
C ILE A 44 -6.43 5.01 -6.85
N ASP A 45 -5.71 4.37 -7.76
CA ASP A 45 -5.52 4.85 -9.15
C ASP A 45 -6.87 5.11 -9.82
N LYS A 46 -7.79 4.14 -9.76
CA LYS A 46 -9.12 4.28 -10.37
C LYS A 46 -9.92 5.44 -9.78
N LYS A 47 -9.90 5.61 -8.45
CA LYS A 47 -10.63 6.68 -7.78
C LYS A 47 -10.03 8.05 -8.07
N TYR A 48 -8.70 8.12 -8.05
CA TYR A 48 -7.96 9.35 -8.34
C TYR A 48 -8.23 9.80 -9.77
N GLU A 49 -8.08 8.91 -10.76
CA GLU A 49 -8.38 9.20 -12.15
C GLU A 49 -9.84 9.66 -12.36
N LEU A 50 -10.79 8.96 -11.73
CA LEU A 50 -12.21 9.31 -11.84
C LEU A 50 -12.54 10.65 -11.19
N PHE A 51 -11.87 11.00 -10.09
CA PHE A 51 -12.02 12.30 -9.45
C PHE A 51 -11.44 13.40 -10.33
N LEU A 52 -10.23 13.22 -10.87
CA LEU A 52 -9.62 14.18 -11.78
C LEU A 52 -10.48 14.42 -13.02
N LYS A 53 -10.98 13.37 -13.69
CA LYS A 53 -11.87 13.53 -14.85
C LYS A 53 -13.10 14.38 -14.53
N LYS A 54 -13.69 14.20 -13.34
CA LYS A 54 -14.85 14.99 -12.89
C LYS A 54 -14.50 16.43 -12.56
N GLN A 55 -13.38 16.66 -11.89
CA GLN A 55 -12.96 18.02 -11.50
C GLN A 55 -12.46 18.83 -12.69
N VAL A 56 -11.68 18.22 -13.59
CA VAL A 56 -11.32 18.79 -14.90
C VAL A 56 -12.59 19.24 -15.61
N HIS A 57 -13.58 18.35 -15.78
CA HIS A 57 -14.83 18.72 -16.43
C HIS A 57 -15.54 19.92 -15.78
N ASN A 58 -15.54 20.00 -14.44
CA ASN A 58 -16.14 21.13 -13.73
C ASN A 58 -15.33 22.43 -13.86
N ILE A 59 -13.99 22.35 -13.75
CA ILE A 59 -13.08 23.50 -13.84
C ILE A 59 -13.11 24.12 -15.24
N PHE A 60 -13.15 23.30 -16.30
CA PHE A 60 -13.22 23.77 -17.70
C PHE A 60 -14.59 24.36 -18.08
N LEU A 61 -15.68 23.97 -17.41
CA LEU A 61 -17.01 24.50 -17.68
C LEU A 61 -17.27 25.86 -17.02
N THR A 62 -16.64 26.14 -15.88
CA THR A 62 -16.74 27.44 -15.21
C THR A 62 -15.61 28.36 -15.71
N LYS A 63 -15.88 29.13 -16.77
CA LYS A 63 -15.02 30.20 -17.36
C LYS A 63 -14.71 31.37 -16.40
N GLU A 64 -14.60 31.15 -15.11
CA GLU A 64 -14.17 32.19 -14.16
C GLU A 64 -12.73 31.93 -13.75
N ASN A 65 -11.88 32.95 -13.93
CA ASN A 65 -10.46 33.09 -13.57
C ASN A 65 -10.09 32.68 -12.12
N HIS A 66 -10.41 31.46 -11.71
CA HIS A 66 -9.98 30.93 -10.43
C HIS A 66 -8.57 30.41 -10.63
N LYS A 67 -7.60 31.10 -10.02
CA LYS A 67 -6.30 30.52 -9.69
C LYS A 67 -6.57 29.13 -9.11
N ILE A 68 -6.29 28.09 -9.88
CA ILE A 68 -6.51 26.71 -9.44
C ILE A 68 -5.58 26.51 -8.25
N GLU A 69 -6.16 26.44 -7.05
CA GLU A 69 -5.39 26.15 -5.86
C GLU A 69 -5.06 24.66 -5.83
N ILE A 70 -3.95 24.29 -6.46
CA ILE A 70 -3.47 22.91 -6.64
C ILE A 70 -3.44 22.16 -5.30
N GLU A 71 -3.01 22.83 -4.23
CA GLU A 71 -2.97 22.24 -2.88
C GLU A 71 -4.37 21.86 -2.37
N LYS A 72 -5.37 22.72 -2.57
CA LYS A 72 -6.76 22.43 -2.19
C LYS A 72 -7.33 21.27 -3.01
N LEU A 73 -7.01 21.20 -4.30
CA LEU A 73 -7.43 20.09 -5.15
C LEU A 73 -6.79 18.78 -4.70
N ALA A 74 -5.50 18.78 -4.36
CA ALA A 74 -4.80 17.63 -3.81
C ALA A 74 -5.40 17.19 -2.46
N ASP A 75 -5.78 18.13 -1.58
CA ASP A 75 -6.45 17.82 -0.33
C ASP A 75 -7.82 17.17 -0.54
N LEU A 76 -8.60 17.65 -1.52
CA LEU A 76 -9.86 17.00 -1.90
C LEU A 76 -9.63 15.59 -2.47
N CYS A 77 -8.65 15.41 -3.36
CA CYS A 77 -8.26 14.09 -3.86
C CYS A 77 -7.90 13.15 -2.71
N MET A 78 -7.12 13.63 -1.73
CA MET A 78 -6.75 12.87 -0.54
C MET A 78 -7.97 12.38 0.23
N THR A 79 -9.01 13.20 0.43
CA THR A 79 -10.22 12.76 1.14
C THR A 79 -10.91 11.55 0.50
N VAL A 80 -10.91 11.47 -0.83
CA VAL A 80 -11.61 10.42 -1.61
C VAL A 80 -10.88 9.08 -1.54
N ILE A 81 -9.54 9.12 -1.54
CA ILE A 81 -8.70 7.92 -1.53
C ILE A 81 -8.21 7.53 -0.13
N LYS A 82 -8.37 8.42 0.86
CA LYS A 82 -7.94 8.21 2.25
C LYS A 82 -8.30 6.83 2.82
N PRO A 83 -9.53 6.29 2.63
CA PRO A 83 -9.86 4.97 3.19
C PRO A 83 -8.97 3.84 2.63
N GLN A 84 -8.50 3.96 1.39
CA GLN A 84 -7.59 2.99 0.79
C GLN A 84 -6.16 3.18 1.31
N ILE A 85 -5.70 4.43 1.47
CA ILE A 85 -4.41 4.75 2.08
C ILE A 85 -4.33 4.19 3.50
N ASP A 86 -5.36 4.45 4.31
CA ASP A 86 -5.49 3.95 5.68
C ASP A 86 -5.38 2.41 5.71
N GLY A 87 -6.03 1.74 4.75
CA GLY A 87 -5.99 0.29 4.60
C GLY A 87 -4.58 -0.24 4.25
N ILE A 88 -3.85 0.43 3.36
CA ILE A 88 -2.46 0.06 3.02
C ILE A 88 -1.59 0.23 4.26
N TYR A 89 -1.65 1.38 4.92
CA TYR A 89 -0.85 1.66 6.10
C TYR A 89 -1.13 0.68 7.25
N ALA A 90 -2.40 0.30 7.44
CA ALA A 90 -2.78 -0.70 8.42
C ALA A 90 -2.17 -2.08 8.11
N LEU A 91 -2.14 -2.49 6.84
CA LEU A 91 -1.49 -3.74 6.41
C LEU A 91 0.02 -3.70 6.62
N VAL A 92 0.68 -2.59 6.27
CA VAL A 92 2.12 -2.38 6.49
C VAL A 92 2.47 -2.43 7.97
N ARG A 93 1.60 -1.94 8.86
CA ARG A 93 1.79 -1.97 10.32
C ARG A 93 1.66 -3.35 10.95
N LEU A 94 1.11 -4.33 10.23
CA LEU A 94 1.01 -5.69 10.76
C LEU A 94 2.40 -6.28 10.96
N LYS A 95 2.64 -6.83 12.16
CA LYS A 95 3.86 -7.60 12.46
C LYS A 95 3.80 -8.96 11.75
N GLY A 96 4.12 -8.97 10.47
CA GLY A 96 4.15 -10.16 9.64
C GLY A 96 5.17 -10.01 8.51
N LYS A 97 5.66 -11.14 8.01
CA LYS A 97 6.45 -11.10 6.76
C LYS A 97 5.49 -10.89 5.59
N PRO A 98 5.85 -10.05 4.61
CA PRO A 98 5.07 -9.95 3.38
C PRO A 98 5.05 -11.30 2.65
N ASP A 99 3.90 -11.65 2.05
CA ASP A 99 3.72 -12.87 1.27
C ASP A 99 4.25 -12.76 -0.18
N GLY A 100 4.94 -11.66 -0.52
CA GLY A 100 5.55 -11.39 -1.82
C GLY A 100 6.09 -9.95 -1.94
N GLY A 101 6.41 -9.53 -3.17
CA GLY A 101 6.69 -8.12 -3.52
C GLY A 101 5.47 -7.43 -4.12
N ILE A 102 5.42 -6.10 -4.11
CA ILE A 102 4.32 -5.36 -4.72
C ILE A 102 4.49 -5.45 -6.24
N ASN A 103 3.60 -6.20 -6.90
CA ASN A 103 3.64 -6.40 -8.36
C ASN A 103 2.61 -5.53 -9.10
N PHE A 104 2.31 -4.36 -8.54
CA PHE A 104 1.45 -3.37 -9.14
C PHE A 104 2.31 -2.17 -9.55
N SER A 105 2.08 -1.65 -10.75
CA SER A 105 2.62 -0.37 -11.19
C SER A 105 1.47 0.62 -11.20
N SER A 106 1.65 1.74 -10.49
CA SER A 106 0.68 2.82 -10.43
C SER A 106 1.01 3.86 -11.48
N LYS A 107 0.02 4.37 -12.19
CA LYS A 107 0.26 5.50 -13.11
C LYS A 107 0.61 6.79 -12.36
N TYR A 108 0.17 6.93 -11.11
CA TYR A 108 0.17 8.21 -10.39
C TYR A 108 1.01 8.18 -9.11
N PHE A 109 1.29 7.00 -8.56
CA PHE A 109 1.81 6.83 -7.21
C PHE A 109 2.99 5.86 -7.13
N GLU A 110 3.82 5.74 -8.18
CA GLU A 110 5.03 4.88 -8.19
C GLU A 110 5.94 5.16 -6.99
N GLY A 111 6.19 6.43 -6.66
CA GLY A 111 7.01 6.79 -5.50
C GLY A 111 6.42 6.26 -4.18
N VAL A 112 5.10 6.17 -4.08
CA VAL A 112 4.43 5.64 -2.89
C VAL A 112 4.48 4.12 -2.81
N ILE A 113 4.49 3.44 -3.97
CA ILE A 113 4.71 2.00 -4.04
C ILE A 113 6.09 1.67 -3.47
N ALA A 114 7.14 2.35 -3.92
CA ALA A 114 8.50 2.16 -3.42
C ALA A 114 8.61 2.38 -1.89
N ILE A 115 7.96 3.43 -1.37
CA ILE A 115 7.89 3.68 0.08
C ILE A 115 7.17 2.54 0.80
N THR A 116 6.06 2.05 0.24
CA THR A 116 5.30 0.94 0.83
C THR A 116 6.14 -0.33 0.90
N GLU A 117 6.88 -0.66 -0.16
CA GLU A 117 7.81 -1.80 -0.17
C GLU A 117 8.91 -1.66 0.88
N ALA A 118 9.52 -0.47 0.96
CA ALA A 118 10.54 -0.19 1.98
C ALA A 118 9.99 -0.39 3.40
N LEU A 119 8.76 0.05 3.67
CA LEU A 119 8.12 -0.14 4.97
C LEU A 119 7.74 -1.60 5.25
N LEU A 120 7.40 -2.40 4.24
CA LEU A 120 7.12 -3.83 4.38
C LEU A 120 8.37 -4.67 4.66
N ILE A 121 9.53 -4.29 4.12
CA ILE A 121 10.80 -4.98 4.30
C ILE A 121 11.46 -4.60 5.63
N ARG A 122 11.16 -3.42 6.16
CA ARG A 122 11.69 -2.92 7.43
C ARG A 122 11.40 -3.92 8.56
N ASP A 123 12.43 -4.31 9.31
CA ASP A 123 12.29 -5.33 10.35
C ASP A 123 11.34 -4.85 11.46
N SER A 124 10.10 -5.35 11.43
CA SER A 124 9.05 -5.04 12.41
C SER A 124 9.38 -5.44 13.85
N LYS A 125 10.43 -6.24 14.09
CA LYS A 125 10.93 -6.56 15.44
C LYS A 125 11.81 -5.45 16.01
N VAL A 126 12.55 -4.74 15.17
CA VAL A 126 13.52 -3.71 15.57
C VAL A 126 12.92 -2.31 15.40
N TYR A 127 12.12 -2.09 14.36
CA TYR A 127 11.49 -0.81 14.05
C TYR A 127 9.97 -0.89 14.19
N LYS A 128 9.42 -0.14 15.14
CA LYS A 128 7.98 0.13 15.21
C LYS A 128 7.69 1.37 14.37
N LEU A 129 6.70 1.29 13.48
CA LEU A 129 6.22 2.46 12.75
C LEU A 129 5.75 3.54 13.73
N THR A 130 6.26 4.75 13.53
CA THR A 130 5.98 5.95 14.31
C THR A 130 4.89 6.80 13.66
N GLU A 131 4.34 7.76 14.41
CA GLU A 131 3.45 8.78 13.82
C GLU A 131 4.16 9.64 12.75
N LYS A 132 5.49 9.76 12.82
CA LYS A 132 6.27 10.39 11.75
C LYS A 132 6.23 9.57 10.47
N ASP A 133 6.46 8.25 10.54
CA ASP A 133 6.37 7.37 9.36
C ASP A 133 4.96 7.42 8.75
N LYS A 134 3.92 7.54 9.59
CA LYS A 134 2.55 7.76 9.13
C LYS A 134 2.44 9.09 8.39
N LYS A 135 2.88 10.21 8.98
CA LYS A 135 2.79 11.52 8.33
C LYS A 135 3.54 11.54 6.99
N ASP A 136 4.74 10.97 6.95
CA ASP A 136 5.58 10.91 5.76
C ASP A 136 4.91 10.05 4.66
N PHE A 137 4.26 8.95 5.04
CA PHE A 137 3.49 8.12 4.12
C PHE A 137 2.33 8.85 3.44
N TYR A 138 1.55 9.65 4.19
CA TYR A 138 0.44 10.43 3.61
C TYR A 138 0.95 11.61 2.81
N ASN A 139 2.06 12.22 3.26
CA ASN A 139 2.69 13.32 2.53
C ASN A 139 3.20 12.86 1.16
N ALA A 140 3.71 11.63 1.06
CA ALA A 140 4.12 11.06 -0.23
C ALA A 140 2.96 11.00 -1.22
N PHE A 141 1.76 10.57 -0.81
CA PHE A 141 0.57 10.64 -1.67
C PHE A 141 0.27 12.08 -2.09
N LYS A 142 0.24 13.02 -1.15
CA LYS A 142 -0.07 14.43 -1.45
C LYS A 142 0.93 15.05 -2.44
N ILE A 143 2.22 14.81 -2.28
CA ILE A 143 3.26 15.30 -3.19
C ILE A 143 3.06 14.74 -4.61
N ASN A 144 2.81 13.44 -4.75
CA ASN A 144 2.57 12.83 -6.06
C ASN A 144 1.32 13.42 -6.74
N MET A 145 0.24 13.69 -5.98
CA MET A 145 -0.95 14.37 -6.52
C MET A 145 -0.64 15.78 -7.00
N ILE A 146 0.06 16.59 -6.19
CA ILE A 146 0.41 17.96 -6.54
C ILE A 146 1.25 17.96 -7.83
N SER A 147 2.21 17.04 -7.93
CA SER A 147 3.03 16.89 -9.13
C SER A 147 2.20 16.58 -10.38
N ASP A 148 1.35 15.54 -10.32
CA ASP A 148 0.50 15.15 -11.47
C ASP A 148 -0.51 16.23 -11.84
N ILE A 149 -1.11 16.92 -10.87
CA ILE A 149 -2.05 18.02 -11.14
C ILE A 149 -1.33 19.19 -11.80
N THR A 150 -0.15 19.58 -11.28
CA THR A 150 0.65 20.67 -11.85
C THR A 150 1.03 20.38 -13.29
N GLU A 151 1.53 19.18 -13.57
CA GLU A 151 1.92 18.74 -14.91
C GLU A 151 0.75 18.82 -15.90
N ARG A 152 -0.45 18.38 -15.49
CA ARG A 152 -1.66 18.47 -16.32
C ARG A 152 -2.08 19.90 -16.62
N ILE A 153 -1.96 20.81 -15.66
CA ILE A 153 -2.32 22.21 -15.86
C ILE A 153 -1.34 22.83 -16.86
N TYR A 154 -0.05 22.62 -16.66
CA TYR A 154 1.01 23.19 -17.50
C TYR A 154 0.91 22.70 -18.96
N ILE A 155 0.69 21.41 -19.19
CA ILE A 155 0.51 20.85 -20.56
C ILE A 155 -0.70 21.49 -21.27
N ASN A 156 -1.81 21.73 -20.54
CA ASN A 156 -3.00 22.33 -21.14
C ASN A 156 -2.81 23.84 -21.43
N GLU A 157 -1.90 24.53 -20.74
CA GLU A 157 -1.58 25.93 -21.04
C GLU A 157 -0.76 26.04 -22.35
N GLU A 158 0.17 25.11 -22.61
CA GLU A 158 0.98 25.08 -23.84
C GLU A 158 0.17 24.70 -25.10
N GLU A 159 -0.98 24.02 -24.98
CA GLU A 159 -1.85 23.68 -26.12
C GLU A 159 -2.78 24.83 -26.55
N ILE A 160 -2.83 25.94 -25.79
CA ILE A 160 -3.72 27.08 -26.04
C ILE A 160 -2.99 28.27 -26.71
N ASP A 161 -1.66 28.26 -26.73
CA ASP A 161 -0.80 29.22 -27.46
C ASP A 161 -0.46 28.74 -28.88
#